data_AF-A0A2T1K7S4-F1
#
_entry.id   AF-A0A2T1K7S4-F1
#
_cell.length_a   1.000
_cell.length_b   1.000
_cell.length_c   1.000
_cell.angle_alpha   90.00
_cell.angle_beta   90.00
_cell.angle_gamma   90.00
#
_symmetry.space_group_name_H-M   'P 1'
#
loop_
_entity.id
_entity.type
_entity.pdbx_description
1 polymer ?
#
loop_
_entity_poly.entity_id
_entity_poly.type
_entity_poly.pdbx_seq_one_letter_code
_entity_poly.pdbx_strand_id
1 'polypeptide(L)'
;MGSAVPGTESGARRADAASGFTSGAGSADAPPSSTQSRDAESRDTEGAGKASRPEADNPQALSEAELKQLADLKARDREVRTHEAAHQAVGGQYSGAISYTYQRGPDGAQYAVGGEVPIDVAPVAGDPQATIEKMRIVRAAAMAPAQPSAQDRAVAAQAMQTMLQAQAELAGNNGARAATPSETEDPSKTTTSASESRDSRASDAAERYRSVYAIGTDRRESGSLTSVFA
;
A
#
# COMPACT_ATOMS: atom_id res chain seq x y z
N MET A 1 31.21 -7.19 59.38
CA MET A 1 30.34 -7.10 58.19
C MET A 1 31.21 -6.71 57.01
N GLY A 2 31.25 -7.54 55.96
CA GLY A 2 31.74 -7.17 54.63
C GLY A 2 33.25 -7.27 54.36
N SER A 3 33.78 -8.48 54.25
CA SER A 3 35.06 -8.75 53.56
C SER A 3 34.83 -8.75 52.04
N ALA A 4 35.60 -7.98 51.29
CA ALA A 4 35.74 -8.13 49.84
C ALA A 4 37.01 -7.45 49.31
N VAL A 5 38.04 -8.24 49.00
CA VAL A 5 38.64 -8.41 47.66
C VAL A 5 39.75 -9.46 47.76
N PRO A 6 39.77 -10.44 46.85
CA PRO A 6 40.92 -10.47 45.95
C PRO A 6 40.52 -10.75 44.50
N GLY A 7 41.37 -10.25 43.59
CA GLY A 7 41.24 -10.41 42.16
C GLY A 7 41.51 -11.82 41.67
N THR A 8 41.03 -12.09 40.46
CA THR A 8 41.54 -13.12 39.56
C THR A 8 41.47 -12.62 38.13
N GLU A 9 42.62 -12.68 37.47
CA GLU A 9 42.80 -12.57 36.03
C GLU A 9 42.26 -13.84 35.36
N SER A 10 41.58 -13.72 34.22
CA SER A 10 41.66 -14.76 33.18
C SER A 10 41.11 -14.24 31.86
N GLY A 11 41.98 -14.16 30.86
CA GLY A 11 41.61 -13.92 29.47
C GLY A 11 41.25 -15.22 28.74
N ALA A 12 40.22 -15.16 27.90
CA ALA A 12 40.04 -16.01 26.72
C ALA A 12 39.03 -15.30 25.81
N ARG A 13 39.49 -14.59 24.77
CA ARG A 13 39.65 -15.08 23.39
C ARG A 13 38.30 -15.42 22.73
N ARG A 14 37.95 -14.54 21.79
CA ARG A 14 36.88 -14.58 20.80
C ARG A 14 36.91 -15.86 19.98
N ALA A 15 35.73 -16.41 19.69
CA ALA A 15 35.53 -17.35 18.61
C ALA A 15 34.56 -16.71 17.60
N ASP A 16 35.10 -16.41 16.43
CA ASP A 16 34.40 -16.11 15.18
C ASP A 16 33.64 -17.35 14.71
N ALA A 17 32.39 -17.16 14.27
CA ALA A 17 31.60 -18.18 13.58
C ALA A 17 31.36 -17.71 12.14
N ALA A 18 32.09 -18.31 11.20
CA ALA A 18 31.92 -18.11 9.77
C ALA A 18 31.58 -19.46 9.09
N SER A 19 30.41 -19.44 8.45
CA SER A 19 29.98 -20.09 7.21
C SER A 19 30.86 -21.15 6.52
N GLY A 20 30.20 -22.23 6.07
CA GLY A 20 30.66 -23.13 4.99
C GLY A 20 29.81 -24.40 4.88
N PHE A 21 28.77 -24.38 4.03
CA PHE A 21 28.71 -25.08 2.73
C PHE A 21 28.40 -26.59 2.80
N THR A 22 27.20 -26.97 2.35
CA THR A 22 26.92 -28.33 1.86
C THR A 22 26.05 -28.28 0.62
N SER A 23 26.59 -28.77 -0.50
CA SER A 23 25.86 -29.14 -1.71
C SER A 23 25.26 -30.54 -1.56
N GLY A 24 24.14 -30.80 -2.24
CA GLY A 24 23.59 -32.15 -2.35
C GLY A 24 22.27 -32.17 -3.13
N ALA A 25 22.37 -32.42 -4.43
CA ALA A 25 21.25 -32.67 -5.34
C ALA A 25 20.59 -34.03 -5.10
N GLY A 26 19.33 -34.18 -5.54
CA GLY A 26 18.84 -35.48 -6.04
C GLY A 26 17.43 -35.88 -5.66
N SER A 27 16.61 -35.97 -6.71
CA SER A 27 15.62 -37.04 -6.97
C SER A 27 14.16 -36.85 -6.58
N ALA A 28 13.37 -36.97 -7.65
CA ALA A 28 11.92 -37.05 -7.74
C ALA A 28 11.35 -38.34 -7.12
N ASP A 29 10.10 -38.28 -6.68
CA ASP A 29 9.15 -39.39 -6.80
C ASP A 29 7.69 -38.90 -6.70
N ALA A 30 6.92 -39.16 -7.75
CA ALA A 30 5.46 -39.27 -7.79
C ALA A 30 5.22 -40.66 -8.41
N PRO A 31 4.18 -41.46 -8.07
CA PRO A 31 2.76 -41.21 -8.42
C PRO A 31 1.78 -42.02 -7.51
N PRO A 32 0.59 -42.55 -7.91
CA PRO A 32 -0.37 -42.19 -8.96
C PRO A 32 -1.84 -42.04 -8.46
N SER A 33 -2.66 -41.42 -9.33
CA SER A 33 -4.11 -41.54 -9.38
C SER A 33 -4.57 -42.97 -9.69
N SER A 34 -5.64 -43.43 -9.03
CA SER A 34 -6.35 -44.67 -9.35
C SER A 34 -7.80 -44.39 -9.72
N THR A 35 -8.09 -44.43 -11.00
CA THR A 35 -9.42 -44.65 -11.61
C THR A 35 -9.69 -46.15 -11.67
N GLN A 36 -10.83 -46.61 -11.13
CA GLN A 36 -11.49 -47.84 -11.59
C GLN A 36 -13.00 -47.77 -11.34
N SER A 37 -13.72 -47.77 -12.46
CA SER A 37 -15.17 -47.93 -12.58
C SER A 37 -15.58 -49.38 -12.27
N ARG A 38 -16.76 -49.59 -11.65
CA ARG A 38 -17.65 -50.72 -11.93
C ARG A 38 -19.11 -50.32 -11.72
N ASP A 39 -19.88 -50.54 -12.77
CA ASP A 39 -21.32 -50.43 -12.90
C ASP A 39 -22.11 -51.51 -12.15
N ALA A 40 -23.40 -51.19 -12.00
CA ALA A 40 -24.58 -52.06 -12.13
C ALA A 40 -25.22 -52.72 -10.90
N GLU A 41 -26.47 -52.28 -10.70
CA GLU A 41 -27.71 -53.08 -10.59
C GLU A 41 -28.40 -53.21 -9.20
N SER A 42 -29.41 -52.34 -9.05
CA SER A 42 -30.79 -52.56 -8.58
C SER A 42 -31.15 -53.77 -7.71
N ARG A 43 -31.90 -53.50 -6.63
CA ARG A 43 -33.16 -54.18 -6.30
C ARG A 43 -33.93 -53.48 -5.17
N ASP A 44 -35.18 -53.18 -5.48
CA ASP A 44 -36.26 -52.71 -4.62
C ASP A 44 -36.48 -53.56 -3.37
N THR A 45 -36.72 -52.88 -2.24
CA THR A 45 -37.68 -53.35 -1.23
C THR A 45 -38.42 -52.15 -0.66
N GLU A 46 -39.64 -51.93 -1.12
CA GLU A 46 -40.66 -51.16 -0.41
C GLU A 46 -41.06 -51.90 0.87
N GLY A 47 -41.07 -51.18 1.99
CA GLY A 47 -41.52 -51.66 3.29
C GLY A 47 -42.04 -50.49 4.12
N ALA A 48 -43.36 -50.31 4.08
CA ALA A 48 -44.10 -49.24 4.72
C ALA A 48 -44.00 -49.22 6.25
N GLY A 49 -44.10 -48.01 6.83
CA GLY A 49 -44.88 -47.83 8.06
C GLY A 49 -44.17 -47.23 9.27
N LYS A 50 -44.42 -45.93 9.47
CA LYS A 50 -44.50 -45.22 10.76
C LYS A 50 -43.26 -45.17 11.66
N ALA A 51 -42.62 -44.02 11.63
CA ALA A 51 -42.78 -43.08 12.74
C ALA A 51 -42.39 -41.68 12.23
N SER A 52 -43.36 -40.77 12.20
CA SER A 52 -43.08 -39.33 12.33
C SER A 52 -42.37 -39.15 13.65
N ARG A 53 -41.05 -39.32 13.62
CA ARG A 53 -40.17 -38.83 14.66
C ARG A 53 -40.46 -37.34 14.70
N PRO A 54 -40.89 -36.77 15.84
CA PRO A 54 -40.92 -35.32 15.95
C PRO A 54 -39.52 -34.87 15.53
N GLU A 55 -39.45 -33.93 14.59
CA GLU A 55 -38.21 -33.20 14.34
C GLU A 55 -37.68 -32.85 15.71
N ALA A 56 -36.65 -33.59 16.13
CA ALA A 56 -35.93 -33.26 17.31
C ALA A 56 -35.35 -31.92 16.96
N ASP A 57 -35.94 -30.86 17.54
CA ASP A 57 -35.45 -29.50 17.52
C ASP A 57 -33.93 -29.57 17.48
N ASN A 58 -33.34 -29.30 16.31
CA ASN A 58 -31.90 -29.16 16.19
C ASN A 58 -31.55 -28.03 17.16
N PRO A 59 -30.81 -28.28 18.25
CA PRO A 59 -30.63 -27.27 19.28
C PRO A 59 -29.78 -26.07 18.84
N GLN A 60 -29.48 -25.92 17.55
CA GLN A 60 -28.61 -24.90 16.96
C GLN A 60 -28.93 -24.60 15.47
N ALA A 61 -30.14 -24.89 14.96
CA ALA A 61 -30.46 -24.44 13.60
C ALA A 61 -30.72 -22.93 13.61
N LEU A 62 -29.80 -22.16 13.03
CA LEU A 62 -29.96 -20.70 12.91
C LEU A 62 -31.23 -20.37 12.10
N SER A 63 -32.00 -19.43 12.60
CA SER A 63 -33.11 -18.83 11.85
C SER A 63 -32.61 -18.12 10.59
N GLU A 64 -33.50 -17.87 9.63
CA GLU A 64 -33.17 -17.13 8.41
C GLU A 64 -32.58 -15.74 8.70
N ALA A 65 -33.09 -15.08 9.74
CA ALA A 65 -32.57 -13.79 10.21
C ALA A 65 -31.13 -13.91 10.74
N GLU A 66 -30.84 -14.94 11.53
CA GLU A 66 -29.48 -15.21 12.04
C GLU A 66 -28.51 -15.61 10.93
N LEU A 67 -28.97 -16.39 9.94
CA LEU A 67 -28.16 -16.72 8.76
C LEU A 67 -27.80 -15.48 7.94
N LYS A 68 -28.75 -14.56 7.77
CA LYS A 68 -28.48 -13.27 7.10
C LYS A 68 -27.47 -12.44 7.90
N GLN A 69 -27.66 -12.31 9.20
CA GLN A 69 -26.72 -11.60 10.07
C GLN A 69 -25.31 -12.22 9.99
N LEU A 70 -25.22 -13.55 9.99
CA LEU A 70 -23.96 -14.27 9.86
C LEU A 70 -23.27 -14.00 8.52
N ALA A 71 -24.04 -13.94 7.43
CA ALA A 71 -23.50 -13.61 6.11
C ALA A 71 -22.94 -12.17 6.07
N ASP A 72 -23.67 -11.21 6.64
CA ASP A 72 -23.23 -9.81 6.71
C ASP A 72 -21.96 -9.64 7.54
N LEU A 73 -21.86 -10.35 8.68
CA LEU A 73 -20.66 -10.35 9.51
C LEU A 73 -19.44 -10.93 8.78
N LYS A 74 -19.61 -12.05 8.08
CA LYS A 74 -18.55 -12.67 7.27
C LYS A 74 -18.07 -11.77 6.14
N ALA A 75 -18.99 -11.08 5.47
CA ALA A 75 -18.65 -10.13 4.42
C ALA A 75 -17.81 -8.98 4.97
N ARG A 76 -18.28 -8.34 6.06
CA ARG A 76 -17.57 -7.24 6.71
C ARG A 76 -16.19 -7.65 7.24
N ASP A 77 -16.09 -8.83 7.84
CA ASP A 77 -14.84 -9.39 8.34
C ASP A 77 -13.79 -9.56 7.25
N ARG A 78 -14.20 -10.06 6.08
CA ARG A 78 -13.30 -10.14 4.92
C ARG A 78 -12.88 -8.76 4.43
N GLU A 79 -13.81 -7.81 4.35
CA GLU A 79 -13.53 -6.44 3.93
C GLU A 79 -12.52 -5.76 4.86
N VAL A 80 -12.79 -5.77 6.17
CA VAL A 80 -11.91 -5.19 7.20
C VAL A 80 -10.51 -5.80 7.12
N ARG A 81 -10.40 -7.13 7.07
CA ARG A 81 -9.06 -7.75 7.01
C ARG A 81 -8.31 -7.39 5.73
N THR A 82 -9.01 -7.31 4.59
CA THR A 82 -8.41 -6.90 3.32
C THR A 82 -7.97 -5.43 3.36
N HIS A 83 -8.78 -4.58 3.98
CA HIS A 83 -8.49 -3.16 4.20
C HIS A 83 -7.22 -2.98 5.04
N GLU A 84 -7.16 -3.59 6.22
CA GLU A 84 -5.98 -3.48 7.10
C GLU A 84 -4.73 -4.11 6.49
N ALA A 85 -4.88 -5.26 5.82
CA ALA A 85 -3.76 -5.92 5.15
C ALA A 85 -3.15 -5.04 4.05
N ALA A 86 -3.97 -4.27 3.31
CA ALA A 86 -3.48 -3.35 2.28
C ALA A 86 -2.63 -2.22 2.89
N HIS A 87 -3.07 -1.64 4.00
CA HIS A 87 -2.28 -0.65 4.73
C HIS A 87 -0.93 -1.21 5.18
N GLN A 88 -0.93 -2.38 5.82
CA GLN A 88 0.30 -2.99 6.33
C GLN A 88 1.26 -3.40 5.21
N ALA A 89 0.74 -3.98 4.12
CA ALA A 89 1.57 -4.46 3.01
C ALA A 89 2.35 -3.34 2.32
N VAL A 90 1.76 -2.15 2.20
CA VAL A 90 2.41 -0.98 1.59
C VAL A 90 3.21 -0.18 2.62
N GLY A 91 2.72 -0.07 3.84
CA GLY A 91 3.38 0.69 4.92
C GLY A 91 4.68 0.04 5.40
N GLY A 92 4.77 -1.28 5.37
CA GLY A 92 5.96 -2.02 5.77
C GLY A 92 6.47 -1.58 7.14
N GLN A 93 7.73 -1.13 7.20
CA GLN A 93 8.35 -0.66 8.44
C GLN A 93 7.76 0.64 9.02
N TYR A 94 6.99 1.41 8.23
CA TYR A 94 6.35 2.65 8.68
C TYR A 94 4.89 2.44 9.09
N SER A 95 4.39 1.21 9.01
CA SER A 95 3.14 0.78 9.60
C SER A 95 3.39 -0.01 10.88
N GLY A 96 2.55 0.20 11.89
CA GLY A 96 2.51 -0.65 13.08
C GLY A 96 1.72 -1.94 12.87
N ALA A 97 1.47 -2.65 13.98
CA ALA A 97 0.70 -3.88 13.95
C ALA A 97 -0.79 -3.60 13.69
N ILE A 98 -1.44 -4.51 12.97
CA ILE A 98 -2.89 -4.47 12.77
C ILE A 98 -3.61 -4.70 14.09
N SER A 99 -4.61 -3.87 14.37
CA SER A 99 -5.56 -4.07 15.46
C SER A 99 -6.96 -4.28 14.88
N TYR A 100 -7.76 -5.13 15.53
CA TYR A 100 -9.13 -5.44 15.10
C TYR A 100 -10.12 -5.22 16.24
N THR A 101 -11.30 -4.74 15.88
CA THR A 101 -12.49 -4.73 16.74
C THR A 101 -13.43 -5.84 16.29
N TYR A 102 -13.89 -6.66 17.24
CA TYR A 102 -14.67 -7.86 16.95
C TYR A 102 -16.12 -7.75 17.41
N GLN A 103 -16.99 -8.46 16.70
CA GLN A 103 -18.36 -8.74 17.11
C GLN A 103 -18.60 -10.25 17.11
N ARG A 104 -19.29 -10.75 18.13
CA ARG A 104 -19.70 -12.16 18.19
C ARG A 104 -20.95 -12.39 17.33
N GLY A 105 -20.90 -13.39 16.45
CA GLY A 105 -22.01 -13.83 15.61
C GLY A 105 -22.98 -14.77 16.33
N PRO A 106 -24.15 -15.06 15.72
CA PRO A 106 -25.13 -16.00 16.28
C PRO A 106 -24.62 -17.46 16.31
N ASP A 107 -23.56 -17.75 15.56
CA ASP A 107 -22.80 -19.01 15.59
C ASP A 107 -21.74 -19.07 16.72
N GLY A 108 -21.63 -18.01 17.53
CA GLY A 108 -20.67 -17.90 18.63
C GLY A 108 -19.25 -17.49 18.23
N ALA A 109 -18.94 -17.41 16.94
CA ALA A 109 -17.64 -17.00 16.43
C ALA A 109 -17.45 -15.47 16.48
N GLN A 110 -16.20 -15.01 16.41
CA GLN A 110 -15.88 -13.58 16.37
C GLN A 110 -15.50 -13.14 14.95
N TYR A 111 -16.08 -12.01 14.54
CA TYR A 111 -15.90 -11.40 13.23
C TYR A 111 -15.36 -9.99 13.39
N ALA A 112 -14.33 -9.62 12.62
CA ALA A 112 -13.78 -8.27 12.62
C ALA A 112 -14.80 -7.33 11.97
N VAL A 113 -15.23 -6.32 12.73
CA VAL A 113 -16.19 -5.30 12.24
C VAL A 113 -15.53 -3.94 12.06
N GLY A 114 -14.31 -3.80 12.55
CA GLY A 114 -13.42 -2.67 12.29
C GLY A 114 -11.97 -3.09 12.53
N GLY A 115 -11.05 -2.27 12.05
CA GLY A 115 -9.62 -2.44 12.26
C GLY A 115 -8.89 -1.13 12.06
N GLU A 116 -7.63 -1.12 12.46
CA GLU A 116 -6.73 -0.01 12.18
C GLU A 116 -5.28 -0.49 12.07
N VAL A 117 -4.52 0.20 11.22
CA VAL A 117 -3.07 0.10 11.12
C VAL A 117 -2.48 1.48 11.38
N PRO A 118 -1.80 1.72 12.51
CA PRO A 118 -1.18 3.01 12.76
C PRO A 118 -0.03 3.23 11.77
N ILE A 119 0.05 4.41 11.17
CA ILE A 119 1.09 4.78 10.21
C ILE A 119 1.91 5.94 10.78
N ASP A 120 3.23 5.80 10.75
CA ASP A 120 4.16 6.78 11.30
C ASP A 120 4.38 7.97 10.34
N VAL A 121 3.78 9.09 10.68
CA VAL A 121 3.84 10.38 9.96
C VAL A 121 4.96 11.30 10.46
N ALA A 122 5.78 10.88 11.42
CA ALA A 122 6.84 11.72 11.95
C ALA A 122 7.97 11.92 10.91
N PRO A 123 8.58 13.12 10.82
CA PRO A 123 9.75 13.33 9.97
C PRO A 123 10.97 12.57 10.52
N VAL A 124 11.95 12.34 9.66
CA VAL A 124 13.28 11.83 10.06
C VAL A 124 14.13 13.03 10.49
N ALA A 125 14.49 13.07 11.77
CA ALA A 125 15.19 14.22 12.35
C ALA A 125 16.53 14.48 11.67
N GLY A 126 16.75 15.73 11.22
CA GLY A 126 17.99 16.16 10.60
C GLY A 126 18.23 15.64 9.17
N ASP A 127 17.28 14.88 8.61
CA ASP A 127 17.39 14.33 7.26
C ASP A 127 16.12 14.61 6.43
N PRO A 128 16.08 15.75 5.72
CA PRO A 128 14.97 16.08 4.83
C PRO A 128 14.82 15.10 3.66
N GLN A 129 15.90 14.45 3.19
CA GLN A 129 15.81 13.45 2.12
C GLN A 129 15.11 12.19 2.59
N ALA A 130 15.58 11.61 3.70
CA ALA A 130 14.94 10.45 4.30
C ALA A 130 13.47 10.74 4.68
N THR A 131 13.16 11.96 5.11
CA THR A 131 11.78 12.39 5.37
C THR A 131 10.91 12.34 4.10
N ILE A 132 11.40 12.85 2.97
CA ILE A 132 10.64 12.81 1.70
C ILE A 132 10.37 11.37 1.27
N GLU A 133 11.37 10.50 1.35
CA GLU A 133 11.24 9.09 0.99
C GLU A 133 10.26 8.36 1.91
N LYS A 134 10.38 8.54 3.23
CA LYS A 134 9.44 8.00 4.22
C LYS A 134 8.01 8.47 3.93
N MET A 135 7.81 9.77 3.73
CA MET A 135 6.48 10.34 3.50
C MET A 135 5.84 9.87 2.19
N ARG A 136 6.62 9.50 1.16
CA ARG A 136 6.09 8.88 -0.05
C ARG A 136 5.47 7.52 0.24
N ILE A 137 6.15 6.71 1.03
CA ILE A 137 5.67 5.37 1.43
C ILE A 137 4.46 5.50 2.34
N VAL A 138 4.52 6.37 3.35
CA VAL A 138 3.41 6.64 4.28
C VAL A 138 2.14 7.08 3.54
N ARG A 139 2.28 8.02 2.60
CA ARG A 139 1.15 8.48 1.77
C ARG A 139 0.59 7.35 0.91
N ALA A 140 1.45 6.52 0.31
CA ALA A 140 1.01 5.38 -0.48
C ALA A 140 0.29 4.34 0.38
N ALA A 141 0.78 4.06 1.59
CA ALA A 141 0.18 3.12 2.53
C ALA A 141 -1.21 3.57 3.00
N ALA A 142 -1.35 4.86 3.32
CA ALA A 142 -2.65 5.43 3.68
C ALA A 142 -3.66 5.38 2.51
N MET A 143 -3.20 5.44 1.27
CA MET A 143 -4.06 5.34 0.08
C MET A 143 -4.16 3.92 -0.49
N ALA A 144 -3.59 2.92 0.18
CA ALA A 144 -3.46 1.56 -0.37
C ALA A 144 -4.78 0.80 -0.53
N PRO A 145 -5.74 0.85 0.42
CA PRO A 145 -7.03 0.21 0.21
C PRO A 145 -7.78 0.83 -0.98
N ALA A 146 -8.58 0.03 -1.68
CA ALA A 146 -9.37 0.51 -2.82
C ALA A 146 -10.36 1.61 -2.44
N GLN A 147 -10.81 1.63 -1.18
CA GLN A 147 -11.68 2.64 -0.60
C GLN A 147 -11.07 3.16 0.70
N PRO A 148 -10.12 4.09 0.65
CA PRO A 148 -9.51 4.64 1.85
C PRO A 148 -10.54 5.41 2.68
N SER A 149 -10.50 5.27 4.00
CA SER A 149 -11.39 5.96 4.93
C SER A 149 -11.07 7.46 5.01
N ALA A 150 -11.91 8.23 5.70
CA ALA A 150 -11.62 9.65 5.92
C ALA A 150 -10.34 9.87 6.73
N GLN A 151 -10.06 8.98 7.69
CA GLN A 151 -8.85 9.03 8.51
C GLN A 151 -7.61 8.76 7.66
N ASP A 152 -7.66 7.75 6.79
CA ASP A 152 -6.54 7.41 5.92
C ASP A 152 -6.22 8.56 4.95
N ARG A 153 -7.26 9.21 4.41
CA ARG A 153 -7.08 10.41 3.58
C ARG A 153 -6.44 11.57 4.35
N ALA A 154 -6.78 11.74 5.63
CA ALA A 154 -6.15 12.75 6.47
C ALA A 154 -4.67 12.44 6.71
N VAL A 155 -4.30 11.18 6.99
CA VAL A 155 -2.91 10.73 7.13
C VAL A 155 -2.12 10.99 5.85
N ALA A 156 -2.69 10.66 4.69
CA ALA A 156 -2.05 10.93 3.41
C ALA A 156 -1.85 12.43 3.13
N ALA A 157 -2.81 13.27 3.53
CA ALA A 157 -2.70 14.72 3.40
C ALA A 157 -1.60 15.27 4.33
N GLN A 158 -1.53 14.79 5.57
CA GLN A 158 -0.46 15.13 6.52
C GLN A 158 0.91 14.74 5.96
N ALA A 159 1.04 13.53 5.41
CA ALA A 159 2.28 13.07 4.80
C ALA A 159 2.71 13.97 3.62
N MET A 160 1.76 14.45 2.81
CA MET A 160 2.07 15.45 1.77
C MET A 160 2.57 16.77 2.35
N GLN A 161 1.95 17.27 3.41
CA GLN A 161 2.39 18.51 4.07
C GLN A 161 3.82 18.37 4.60
N THR A 162 4.14 17.28 5.30
CA THR A 162 5.48 17.01 5.82
C THR A 162 6.50 16.83 4.69
N MET A 163 6.11 16.19 3.59
CA MET A 163 6.97 16.06 2.41
C MET A 163 7.31 17.42 1.79
N LEU A 164 6.34 18.33 1.69
CA LEU A 164 6.56 19.68 1.16
C LEU A 164 7.48 20.51 2.08
N GLN A 165 7.32 20.38 3.40
CA GLN A 165 8.21 21.01 4.39
C GLN A 165 9.66 20.52 4.21
N ALA A 166 9.87 19.21 4.14
CA ALA A 166 11.19 18.62 3.93
C ALA A 166 11.82 19.01 2.58
N GLN A 167 11.02 19.18 1.52
CA GLN A 167 11.50 19.69 0.23
C GLN A 167 12.02 21.14 0.35
N ALA A 168 11.33 21.99 1.11
CA ALA A 168 11.77 23.36 1.36
C ALA A 168 13.06 23.40 2.19
N GLU A 169 13.17 22.56 3.22
CA GLU A 169 14.38 22.44 4.05
C GLU A 169 15.59 21.97 3.24
N LEU A 170 15.40 20.97 2.35
CA LEU A 170 16.47 20.50 1.46
C LEU A 170 17.01 21.61 0.57
N ALA A 171 16.12 22.40 -0.04
CA ALA A 171 16.50 23.51 -0.91
C ALA A 171 17.30 24.58 -0.14
N GLY A 172 16.90 24.89 1.10
CA GLY A 172 17.63 25.81 1.99
C GLY A 172 19.02 25.31 2.38
N ASN A 173 19.15 24.03 2.71
CA ASN A 173 20.43 23.42 3.11
C ASN A 173 21.46 23.40 1.97
N ASN A 174 21.01 23.14 0.73
CA ASN A 174 21.88 23.19 -0.44
C ASN A 174 22.36 24.62 -0.74
N GLY A 175 21.52 25.64 -0.52
CA GLY A 175 21.90 27.05 -0.64
C GLY A 175 22.91 27.48 0.43
N ALA A 176 22.73 27.03 1.68
CA ALA A 176 23.67 27.34 2.77
C ALA A 176 25.04 26.65 2.59
N ARG A 177 25.06 25.42 2.06
CA ARG A 177 26.32 24.67 1.82
C ARG A 177 27.08 25.17 0.59
N ALA A 178 26.41 25.77 -0.39
CA ALA A 178 27.06 26.44 -1.52
C ALA A 178 27.69 27.80 -1.14
N ALA A 179 27.30 28.37 0.00
CA ALA A 179 27.77 29.67 0.48
C ALA A 179 28.97 29.59 1.46
N THR A 180 29.52 28.40 1.73
CA THR A 180 30.80 28.28 2.46
C THR A 180 31.95 28.55 1.49
N PRO A 181 32.71 29.65 1.63
CA PRO A 181 33.80 29.96 0.72
C PRO A 181 34.95 28.99 0.95
N SER A 182 35.33 28.26 -0.09
CA SER A 182 36.66 27.64 -0.15
C SER A 182 37.66 28.78 -0.26
N GLU A 183 38.28 29.14 0.86
CA GLU A 183 39.35 30.12 0.93
C GLU A 183 40.63 29.51 0.35
N THR A 184 40.77 29.63 -0.97
CA THR A 184 42.04 29.92 -1.68
C THR A 184 41.76 30.06 -3.17
N GLU A 185 42.30 31.15 -3.73
CA GLU A 185 42.66 31.41 -5.14
C GLU A 185 41.78 32.39 -5.96
N ASP A 186 42.29 33.64 -5.93
CA ASP A 186 42.41 34.65 -7.02
C ASP A 186 41.14 35.19 -7.72
N PRO A 187 40.64 36.40 -7.33
CA PRO A 187 39.57 37.08 -8.03
C PRO A 187 40.12 37.94 -9.16
N SER A 188 40.62 37.33 -10.23
CA SER A 188 40.86 38.05 -11.47
C SER A 188 40.63 37.17 -12.70
N LYS A 189 39.34 37.02 -13.09
CA LYS A 189 38.89 37.19 -14.48
C LYS A 189 37.39 36.98 -14.68
N THR A 190 36.80 38.00 -15.29
CA THR A 190 35.74 37.92 -16.29
C THR A 190 34.30 37.71 -15.82
N THR A 191 33.72 38.83 -15.41
CA THR A 191 32.37 39.23 -15.82
C THR A 191 32.23 39.20 -17.35
N THR A 192 31.23 38.49 -17.88
CA THR A 192 30.34 38.87 -19.02
C THR A 192 29.77 37.60 -19.65
N SER A 193 28.49 37.32 -19.38
CA SER A 193 27.49 36.65 -20.26
C SER A 193 26.42 35.95 -19.42
N ALA A 194 25.45 36.72 -18.92
CA ALA A 194 24.24 36.16 -18.30
C ALA A 194 22.97 36.98 -18.58
N SER A 195 23.04 38.01 -19.44
CA SER A 195 21.91 38.89 -19.73
C SER A 195 21.12 38.53 -21.00
N GLU A 196 21.57 37.58 -21.82
CA GLU A 196 20.93 37.30 -23.12
C GLU A 196 19.96 36.10 -23.11
N SER A 197 19.87 35.33 -22.01
CA SER A 197 19.09 34.08 -21.96
C SER A 197 17.75 34.18 -21.23
N ARG A 198 17.35 35.39 -20.80
CA ARG A 198 16.06 35.62 -20.12
C ARG A 198 14.98 36.19 -21.05
N ASP A 199 15.36 36.87 -22.12
CA ASP A 199 14.43 37.49 -23.07
C ASP A 199 13.80 36.47 -24.05
N SER A 200 14.53 35.42 -24.39
CA SER A 200 14.11 34.39 -25.35
C SER A 200 13.14 33.34 -24.78
N ARG A 201 12.94 33.28 -23.45
CA ARG A 201 11.94 32.39 -22.83
C ARG A 201 10.58 33.05 -22.59
N ALA A 202 10.54 34.38 -22.53
CA ALA A 202 9.29 35.14 -22.36
C ALA A 202 8.50 35.30 -23.67
N SER A 203 9.20 35.35 -24.81
CA SER A 203 8.62 35.46 -26.15
C SER A 203 7.95 34.16 -26.63
N ASP A 204 8.51 33.00 -26.29
CA ASP A 204 7.97 31.67 -26.68
C ASP A 204 6.63 31.34 -26.00
N ALA A 205 6.40 31.85 -24.78
CA ALA A 205 5.15 31.66 -24.06
C ALA A 205 3.97 32.47 -24.64
N ALA A 206 4.25 33.63 -25.25
CA ALA A 206 3.23 34.52 -25.81
C ALA A 206 2.71 34.07 -27.18
N GLU A 207 3.53 33.39 -27.98
CA GLU A 207 3.11 32.85 -29.30
C GLU A 207 2.24 31.61 -29.17
N ARG A 208 2.51 30.74 -28.19
CA ARG A 208 1.74 29.51 -27.97
C ARG A 208 0.28 29.78 -27.57
N TYR A 209 0.02 30.88 -26.86
CA TYR A 209 -1.34 31.30 -26.50
C TYR A 209 -2.13 31.81 -27.72
N ARG A 210 -1.45 32.36 -28.73
CA ARG A 210 -2.09 32.90 -29.95
C ARG A 210 -2.47 31.80 -30.95
N SER A 211 -1.76 30.67 -30.94
CA SER A 211 -2.04 29.53 -31.84
C SER A 211 -3.27 28.72 -31.45
N VAL A 212 -3.69 28.71 -30.19
CA VAL A 212 -4.85 27.91 -29.73
C VAL A 212 -6.20 28.61 -29.92
N TYR A 213 -6.22 29.93 -30.13
CA TYR A 213 -7.45 30.69 -30.36
C TYR A 213 -7.80 30.93 -31.84
N ALA A 214 -6.94 30.51 -32.78
CA ALA A 214 -7.15 30.71 -34.22
C ALA A 214 -7.73 29.48 -34.96
N ILE A 215 -8.04 28.38 -34.26
CA ILE A 215 -8.70 27.19 -34.83
C ILE A 215 -10.19 27.26 -34.47
N GLY A 216 -10.95 28.12 -35.14
CA GLY A 216 -12.38 28.27 -34.86
C GLY A 216 -13.23 28.80 -36.01
N THR A 217 -12.66 29.46 -37.02
CA THR A 217 -13.46 30.07 -38.07
C THR A 217 -12.78 29.91 -39.43
N ASP A 218 -12.90 28.73 -40.04
CA ASP A 218 -13.05 28.65 -41.49
C ASP A 218 -13.46 27.24 -41.95
N ARG A 219 -14.77 27.05 -42.09
CA ARG A 219 -15.34 26.01 -42.96
C ARG A 219 -16.73 26.42 -43.40
N ARG A 220 -16.83 27.36 -44.34
CA ARG A 220 -17.96 27.49 -45.27
C ARG A 220 -17.56 28.22 -46.54
N GLU A 221 -17.33 27.45 -47.60
CA GLU A 221 -17.55 27.72 -49.04
C GLU A 221 -16.91 26.53 -49.77
N SER A 222 -17.46 25.88 -50.79
CA SER A 222 -18.48 26.22 -51.77
C SER A 222 -18.99 24.91 -52.39
N GLY A 223 -20.27 24.85 -52.74
CA GLY A 223 -20.89 23.68 -53.36
C GLY A 223 -22.25 24.02 -53.94
N SER A 224 -22.25 24.71 -55.08
CA SER A 224 -23.40 24.89 -55.95
C SER A 224 -23.88 23.54 -56.46
N LEU A 225 -25.18 23.20 -56.28
CA LEU A 225 -25.99 22.41 -57.23
C LEU A 225 -27.50 22.63 -56.97
N THR A 226 -28.11 23.45 -57.82
CA THR A 226 -29.38 23.27 -58.53
C THR A 226 -30.54 22.53 -57.82
N SER A 227 -31.58 23.29 -57.44
CA SER A 227 -32.92 22.79 -57.14
C SER A 227 -33.79 22.85 -58.40
N VAL A 228 -34.16 21.69 -58.95
CA VAL A 228 -35.12 21.53 -60.05
C VAL A 228 -35.96 20.27 -59.77
N PHE A 229 -37.27 20.50 -59.60
CA PHE A 229 -38.44 19.62 -59.75
C PHE A 229 -38.91 18.67 -58.62
N ALA A 230 -40.18 18.94 -58.25
CA ALA A 230 -41.34 18.06 -58.00
C ALA A 230 -41.31 17.07 -56.83
#